data_AF-A0A961H0I1-F1
#
_entry.id   AF-A0A961H0I1-F1
#
_cell.length_a   1.000
_cell.length_b   1.000
_cell.length_c   1.000
_cell.angle_alpha   90.00
_cell.angle_beta   90.00
_cell.angle_gamma   90.00
#
_symmetry.space_group_name_H-M   'P 1'
#
loop_
_entity.id
_entity.type
_entity.pdbx_description
1 polymer ?
#
loop_
_entity_poly.entity_id
_entity_poly.type
_entity_poly.pdbx_seq_one_letter_code
_entity_poly.pdbx_strand_id
1 'polypeptide(L)'
;MQYHVAKNGEKSGPFEQEEVYRRLTTGELTGADLGWHEGMGEWEPLSRLLPPPVPAGGSAVFGQASMPVAAPMASAPSSGLAIASMVCGILGFFTIGLTSLPAIIMGHIARSQIKKSGGKLGGGGVALAGVITGYLGFCFIFLAILAALAVPAFNQVARQSDQMKAMNNARQIVIAMKQYAAEHEGKNPATLDVLFDEKILMDRKVLEFPPQMNVPGQGWEYLGAGHTDTDPGNLVIMTSKKPDRTGKIIVARNDGSVSVEREGAVH
;
A
#
# COMPACT_ATOMS: atom_id res chain seq x y z
N MET A 1 -38.12 -45.31 -45.27
CA MET A 1 -37.17 -44.18 -45.28
C MET A 1 -35.87 -44.65 -44.65
N GLN A 2 -34.72 -44.35 -45.25
CA GLN A 2 -33.42 -44.82 -44.75
C GLN A 2 -32.76 -43.74 -43.89
N TYR A 3 -32.26 -44.14 -42.72
CA TYR A 3 -31.65 -43.27 -41.73
C TYR A 3 -30.18 -43.65 -41.52
N HIS A 4 -29.32 -42.66 -41.49
CA HIS A 4 -27.97 -42.77 -40.95
C HIS A 4 -27.98 -42.33 -39.49
N VAL A 5 -27.19 -43.00 -38.66
CA VAL A 5 -27.09 -42.73 -37.22
C VAL A 5 -25.64 -42.48 -36.84
N ALA A 6 -25.38 -41.47 -36.01
CA ALA A 6 -24.08 -41.19 -35.44
C ALA A 6 -24.13 -41.38 -33.92
N LYS A 7 -23.35 -42.34 -33.42
CA LYS A 7 -23.21 -42.65 -31.99
C LYS A 7 -21.78 -42.36 -31.58
N ASN A 8 -21.57 -41.52 -30.57
CA ASN A 8 -20.24 -41.11 -30.08
C ASN A 8 -19.28 -40.60 -31.18
N GLY A 9 -19.81 -40.02 -32.26
CA GLY A 9 -19.03 -39.50 -33.39
C GLY A 9 -18.79 -40.51 -34.53
N GLU A 10 -19.16 -41.78 -34.38
CA GLU A 10 -19.05 -42.81 -35.42
C GLU A 10 -20.35 -42.94 -36.20
N LYS A 11 -20.28 -42.76 -37.53
CA LYS A 11 -21.44 -42.77 -38.44
C LYS A 11 -21.70 -44.18 -38.96
N SER A 12 -22.92 -44.66 -38.78
CA SER A 12 -23.39 -45.99 -39.22
C SER A 12 -24.66 -45.86 -40.07
N GLY A 13 -24.84 -46.76 -41.04
CA GLY A 13 -26.03 -46.84 -41.90
C GLY A 13 -25.70 -46.95 -43.39
N PRO A 14 -26.72 -46.93 -44.27
CA PRO A 14 -28.13 -46.63 -43.98
C PRO A 14 -28.89 -47.77 -43.30
N PHE A 15 -29.77 -47.44 -42.36
CA PHE A 15 -30.70 -48.36 -41.69
C PHE A 15 -32.15 -48.02 -42.03
N GLU A 16 -33.04 -49.02 -42.06
CA GLU A 16 -34.48 -48.75 -42.16
C GLU A 16 -35.05 -48.22 -40.84
N GLN A 17 -36.13 -47.45 -40.92
CA GLN A 17 -36.79 -46.84 -39.75
C GLN A 17 -37.10 -47.85 -38.63
N GLU A 18 -37.58 -49.04 -38.98
CA GLU A 18 -37.90 -50.10 -38.02
C GLU A 18 -36.66 -50.63 -37.32
N GLU A 19 -35.53 -50.72 -38.02
CA GLU A 19 -34.25 -51.14 -37.46
C GLU A 19 -33.72 -50.10 -36.46
N VAL A 20 -33.86 -48.81 -36.78
CA VAL A 20 -33.51 -47.73 -35.84
C VAL A 20 -34.39 -47.77 -34.59
N TYR A 21 -35.71 -47.97 -34.75
CA TYR A 21 -36.61 -48.17 -33.61
C TYR A 21 -36.23 -49.39 -32.78
N ARG A 22 -35.90 -50.52 -33.42
CA ARG A 22 -35.45 -51.73 -32.73
C ARG A 22 -34.23 -51.42 -31.86
N ARG A 23 -33.24 -50.72 -32.42
CA ARG A 23 -32.01 -50.34 -31.70
C ARG A 23 -32.23 -49.35 -30.57
N LEU A 24 -33.20 -48.44 -30.71
CA LEU A 24 -33.65 -47.59 -29.61
C LEU A 24 -34.33 -48.41 -28.50
N THR A 25 -35.15 -49.41 -28.85
CA THR A 25 -35.81 -50.29 -27.87
C THR A 25 -34.88 -51.27 -27.19
N THR A 26 -33.82 -51.75 -27.86
CA THR A 26 -32.79 -52.61 -27.27
C THR A 26 -31.77 -51.82 -26.44
N GLY A 27 -31.82 -50.49 -26.47
CA GLY A 27 -30.89 -49.60 -25.77
C GLY A 27 -29.51 -49.48 -26.44
N GLU A 28 -29.37 -49.99 -27.67
CA GLU A 28 -28.15 -49.85 -28.47
C GLU A 28 -27.98 -48.40 -28.95
N LEU A 29 -29.09 -47.72 -29.24
CA LEU A 29 -29.16 -46.29 -29.52
C LEU A 29 -29.96 -45.59 -28.42
N THR A 30 -29.65 -44.33 -28.19
CA THR A 30 -30.34 -43.45 -27.25
C THR A 30 -31.03 -42.33 -28.01
N GLY A 31 -32.07 -41.73 -27.42
CA GLY A 31 -32.76 -40.58 -28.03
C GLY A 31 -31.88 -39.33 -28.20
N ALA A 32 -30.69 -39.31 -27.58
CA ALA A 32 -29.69 -38.26 -27.71
C ALA A 32 -28.69 -38.50 -28.86
N ASP A 33 -28.62 -39.72 -29.41
CA ASP A 33 -27.80 -40.00 -30.58
C ASP A 33 -28.36 -39.28 -31.81
N LEU A 34 -27.49 -38.92 -32.74
CA LEU A 34 -27.87 -38.11 -33.90
C LEU A 34 -28.30 -39.01 -35.06
N GLY A 35 -29.41 -38.66 -35.70
CA GLY A 35 -29.88 -39.27 -36.93
C GLY A 35 -29.89 -38.27 -38.09
N TRP A 36 -29.82 -38.79 -39.30
CA TRP A 36 -29.97 -38.04 -40.53
C TRP A 36 -30.65 -38.92 -41.58
N HIS A 37 -31.50 -38.35 -42.41
CA HIS A 37 -32.08 -39.02 -43.57
C HIS A 37 -32.04 -38.10 -44.79
N GLU A 38 -32.19 -38.69 -45.97
CA GLU A 38 -32.20 -37.95 -47.23
C GLU A 38 -33.28 -36.86 -47.22
N GLY A 39 -32.89 -35.62 -47.50
CA GLY A 39 -33.74 -34.42 -47.43
C GLY A 39 -33.52 -33.53 -46.21
N MET A 40 -32.68 -33.91 -45.23
CA MET A 40 -32.39 -33.09 -44.06
C MET A 40 -31.09 -32.27 -44.22
N GLY A 41 -31.10 -31.01 -43.78
CA GLY A 41 -29.94 -30.10 -43.89
C GLY A 41 -28.85 -30.32 -42.84
N GLU A 42 -29.22 -30.77 -41.63
CA GLU A 42 -28.30 -31.03 -40.52
C GLU A 42 -28.66 -32.33 -39.78
N TRP A 43 -27.77 -32.83 -38.94
CA TRP A 43 -28.04 -34.02 -38.11
C TRP A 43 -28.88 -33.62 -36.90
N GLU A 44 -29.99 -34.32 -36.67
CA GLU A 44 -30.89 -34.04 -35.54
C GLU A 44 -30.94 -35.23 -34.56
N PRO A 45 -31.29 -35.02 -33.27
CA PRO A 45 -31.41 -36.11 -32.30
C PRO A 45 -32.49 -37.12 -32.71
N LEU A 46 -32.23 -38.42 -32.54
CA LEU A 46 -33.16 -39.50 -32.88
C LEU A 46 -34.52 -39.37 -32.18
N SER A 47 -34.56 -38.83 -30.95
CA SER A 47 -35.81 -38.54 -30.24
C SER A 47 -36.73 -37.56 -30.97
N ARG A 48 -36.16 -36.67 -31.79
CA ARG A 48 -36.91 -35.67 -32.57
C ARG A 48 -37.36 -36.23 -33.91
N LEU A 49 -36.53 -37.07 -34.53
CA LEU A 49 -36.82 -37.71 -35.82
C LEU A 49 -37.86 -38.83 -35.68
N LEU A 50 -37.77 -39.60 -34.59
CA LEU A 50 -38.56 -40.79 -34.35
C LEU A 50 -39.20 -40.69 -32.95
N PRO A 51 -40.22 -39.83 -32.77
CA PRO A 51 -40.94 -39.77 -31.50
C PRO A 51 -41.57 -41.15 -31.21
N PRO A 52 -41.60 -41.59 -29.94
CA PRO A 52 -42.24 -42.84 -29.58
C PRO A 52 -43.74 -42.79 -29.93
N PRO A 53 -44.33 -43.84 -30.51
CA PRO A 53 -45.75 -43.87 -30.80
C PRO A 53 -46.53 -43.84 -29.49
N VAL A 54 -47.15 -42.69 -29.19
CA VAL A 54 -48.14 -42.57 -28.12
C VAL A 54 -49.40 -43.35 -28.53
N PRO A 55 -49.92 -44.28 -27.71
CA PRO A 55 -51.17 -44.96 -28.03
C PRO A 55 -52.33 -43.94 -28.00
N ALA A 56 -52.97 -43.76 -29.16
CA ALA A 56 -54.18 -42.96 -29.28
C ALA A 56 -55.38 -43.74 -28.72
N GLY A 57 -55.89 -43.31 -27.57
CA GLY A 57 -57.18 -43.76 -27.05
C GLY A 57 -57.17 -44.08 -25.57
N GLY A 58 -57.80 -43.21 -24.76
CA GLY A 58 -58.08 -43.48 -23.36
C GLY A 58 -58.17 -42.22 -22.51
N SER A 59 -59.33 -41.57 -22.52
CA SER A 59 -59.70 -40.62 -21.47
C SER A 59 -59.79 -41.38 -20.14
N ALA A 60 -58.82 -41.19 -19.26
CA ALA A 60 -58.89 -41.63 -17.87
C ALA A 60 -58.16 -40.62 -16.98
N VAL A 61 -58.97 -39.88 -16.21
CA VAL A 61 -58.66 -39.14 -14.99
C VAL A 61 -57.17 -39.00 -14.67
N PHE A 62 -56.56 -37.92 -15.16
CA PHE A 62 -55.29 -37.45 -14.59
C PHE A 62 -55.59 -36.98 -13.16
N GLY A 63 -55.17 -37.78 -12.17
CA GLY A 63 -54.86 -37.22 -10.87
C GLY A 63 -53.90 -36.06 -11.10
N GLN A 64 -54.30 -34.86 -10.68
CA GLN A 64 -53.40 -33.70 -10.63
C GLN A 64 -52.25 -34.06 -9.69
N ALA A 65 -51.16 -34.60 -10.24
CA ALA A 65 -49.85 -34.43 -9.65
C ALA A 65 -49.57 -32.93 -9.78
N SER A 66 -49.71 -32.22 -8.67
CA SER A 66 -49.21 -30.87 -8.51
C SER A 66 -47.73 -30.87 -8.89
N MET A 67 -47.43 -30.38 -10.10
CA MET A 67 -46.07 -30.00 -10.44
C MET A 67 -45.65 -28.96 -9.39
N PRO A 68 -44.51 -29.12 -8.69
CA PRO A 68 -43.95 -28.01 -7.97
C PRO A 68 -43.57 -26.97 -9.03
N VAL A 69 -44.37 -25.91 -9.12
CA VAL A 69 -43.98 -24.67 -9.78
C VAL A 69 -42.62 -24.33 -9.20
N ALA A 70 -41.56 -24.39 -10.01
CA ALA A 70 -40.27 -23.84 -9.63
C ALA A 70 -40.52 -22.35 -9.41
N ALA A 71 -40.73 -21.99 -8.14
CA ALA A 71 -40.89 -20.61 -7.74
C ALA A 71 -39.71 -19.82 -8.30
N PRO A 72 -39.92 -18.57 -8.77
CA PRO A 72 -38.79 -17.71 -9.09
C PRO A 72 -37.89 -17.71 -7.85
N MET A 73 -36.65 -18.15 -8.02
CA MET A 73 -35.69 -18.24 -6.95
C MET A 73 -35.42 -16.81 -6.49
N ALA A 74 -36.23 -16.35 -5.52
CA ALA A 74 -36.12 -15.02 -4.96
C ALA A 74 -34.71 -14.92 -4.41
N SER A 75 -33.89 -14.05 -5.01
CA SER A 75 -32.54 -13.75 -4.54
C SER A 75 -32.64 -13.44 -3.05
N ALA A 76 -32.08 -14.32 -2.22
CA ALA A 76 -32.16 -14.20 -0.77
C ALA A 76 -31.70 -12.79 -0.37
N PRO A 77 -32.47 -12.06 0.47
CA PRO A 77 -32.15 -10.69 0.83
C PRO A 77 -30.74 -10.61 1.41
N SER A 78 -29.93 -9.68 0.92
CA SER A 78 -28.59 -9.42 1.46
C SER A 78 -28.73 -8.99 2.91
N SER A 79 -28.00 -9.63 3.82
CA SER A 79 -28.10 -9.29 5.24
C SER A 79 -27.72 -7.83 5.47
N GLY A 80 -28.52 -7.08 6.25
CA GLY A 80 -28.20 -5.69 6.60
C GLY A 80 -26.84 -5.55 7.31
N LEU A 81 -26.35 -6.64 7.90
CA LEU A 81 -25.02 -6.78 8.47
C LEU A 81 -23.91 -6.77 7.40
N ALA A 82 -24.13 -7.35 6.21
CA ALA A 82 -23.18 -7.30 5.10
C ALA A 82 -23.07 -5.88 4.55
N ILE A 83 -24.20 -5.17 4.40
CA ILE A 83 -24.24 -3.76 3.99
C ILE A 83 -23.60 -2.88 5.07
N ALA A 84 -23.93 -3.10 6.34
CA ALA A 84 -23.31 -2.39 7.46
C ALA A 84 -21.79 -2.64 7.51
N SER A 85 -21.30 -3.85 7.22
CA SER A 85 -19.86 -4.13 7.15
C SER A 85 -19.17 -3.44 5.97
N MET A 86 -19.86 -3.34 4.82
CA MET A 86 -19.36 -2.62 3.65
C MET A 86 -19.32 -1.11 3.91
N VAL A 87 -20.38 -0.55 4.47
CA VAL A 87 -20.47 0.87 4.83
C VAL A 87 -19.46 1.23 5.92
N CYS A 88 -19.32 0.39 6.95
CA CYS A 88 -18.35 0.61 8.02
C CYS A 88 -16.90 0.45 7.52
N GLY A 89 -16.65 -0.46 6.56
CA GLY A 89 -15.35 -0.57 5.88
C GLY A 89 -15.00 0.66 5.03
N ILE A 90 -15.98 1.20 4.29
CA ILE A 90 -15.81 2.43 3.49
C ILE A 90 -15.63 3.66 4.40
N LEU A 91 -16.43 3.78 5.47
CA LEU A 91 -16.32 4.86 6.45
C LEU A 91 -15.05 4.74 7.31
N GLY A 92 -14.53 3.52 7.52
CA GLY A 92 -13.24 3.28 8.18
C GLY A 92 -12.05 3.87 7.42
N PHE A 93 -12.17 3.95 6.09
CA PHE A 93 -11.19 4.62 5.24
C PHE A 93 -11.15 6.14 5.47
N PHE A 94 -12.29 6.75 5.83
CA PHE A 94 -12.42 8.19 6.08
C PHE A 94 -12.22 8.62 7.55
N THR A 95 -12.14 7.67 8.49
CA THR A 95 -12.06 7.96 9.95
C THR A 95 -10.74 7.53 10.60
N ILE A 96 -9.66 7.37 9.83
CA ILE A 96 -8.31 7.01 10.34
C ILE A 96 -8.36 5.67 11.10
N GLY A 97 -9.18 4.73 10.62
CA GLY A 97 -9.15 3.35 11.07
C GLY A 97 -9.72 3.04 12.46
N LEU A 98 -10.29 4.02 13.19
CA LEU A 98 -10.89 3.77 14.50
C LEU A 98 -12.05 2.75 14.45
N THR A 99 -12.73 2.63 13.30
CA THR A 99 -13.82 1.67 13.09
C THR A 99 -13.39 0.35 12.43
N SER A 100 -12.10 0.19 12.10
CA SER A 100 -11.61 -1.00 11.37
C SER A 100 -11.73 -2.29 12.18
N LEU A 101 -11.44 -2.21 13.48
CA LEU A 101 -11.56 -3.37 14.39
C LEU A 101 -13.01 -3.88 14.47
N PRO A 102 -14.02 -3.04 14.80
CA PRO A 102 -15.40 -3.51 14.78
C PRO A 102 -15.87 -3.93 13.38
N ALA A 103 -15.42 -3.29 12.29
CA ALA A 103 -15.77 -3.69 10.92
C ALA A 103 -15.24 -5.10 10.55
N ILE A 104 -14.00 -5.44 10.94
CA ILE A 104 -13.42 -6.78 10.72
C ILE A 104 -14.17 -7.83 11.53
N ILE A 105 -14.46 -7.54 12.80
CA ILE A 105 -15.23 -8.44 13.68
C ILE A 105 -16.63 -8.66 13.10
N MET A 106 -17.32 -7.60 12.69
CA MET A 106 -18.66 -7.69 12.11
C MET A 106 -18.65 -8.42 10.76
N GLY A 107 -17.60 -8.25 9.95
CA GLY A 107 -17.42 -8.97 8.68
C GLY A 107 -17.25 -10.47 8.87
N HIS A 108 -16.46 -10.90 9.87
CA HIS A 108 -16.33 -12.32 10.22
C HIS A 108 -17.63 -12.92 10.76
N ILE A 109 -18.37 -12.17 11.58
CA ILE A 109 -19.68 -12.57 12.10
C ILE A 109 -20.70 -12.69 10.97
N ALA A 110 -20.76 -11.72 10.05
CA ALA A 110 -21.64 -11.76 8.88
C ALA A 110 -21.34 -12.98 8.00
N ARG A 111 -20.07 -13.32 7.78
CA ARG A 111 -19.68 -14.50 7.00
C ARG A 111 -20.06 -15.81 7.70
N SER A 112 -19.89 -15.88 9.02
CA SER A 112 -20.32 -17.03 9.84
C SER A 112 -21.84 -17.23 9.79
N GLN A 113 -22.62 -16.13 9.88
CA GLN A 113 -24.07 -16.18 9.75
C GLN A 113 -24.52 -16.61 8.35
N ILE A 114 -23.95 -16.04 7.28
CA ILE A 114 -24.28 -16.41 5.89
C ILE A 114 -23.99 -17.90 5.66
N LYS A 115 -22.85 -18.43 6.14
CA LYS A 115 -22.51 -19.85 5.99
C LYS A 115 -23.44 -20.78 6.79
N LYS A 116 -23.90 -20.37 7.96
CA LYS A 116 -24.86 -21.12 8.80
C LYS A 116 -26.32 -20.99 8.35
N SER A 117 -26.63 -20.07 7.45
CA SER A 117 -28.01 -19.77 7.03
C SER A 117 -28.62 -20.78 6.05
N GLY A 118 -27.84 -21.73 5.52
CA GLY A 118 -28.33 -22.78 4.63
C GLY A 118 -29.04 -22.26 3.38
N GLY A 119 -28.67 -21.08 2.87
CA GLY A 119 -29.27 -20.45 1.69
C GLY A 119 -30.28 -19.32 1.96
N LYS A 120 -30.64 -19.05 3.23
CA LYS A 120 -31.59 -17.96 3.59
C LYS A 120 -31.03 -16.54 3.49
N LEU A 121 -29.70 -16.35 3.41
CA LEU A 121 -29.03 -15.05 3.32
C LEU A 121 -27.98 -15.08 2.21
N GLY A 122 -28.03 -14.11 1.28
CA GLY A 122 -27.03 -13.91 0.22
C GLY A 122 -25.96 -12.88 0.59
N GLY A 123 -24.98 -12.64 -0.30
CA GLY A 123 -23.99 -11.57 -0.13
C GLY A 123 -22.60 -11.98 0.35
N GLY A 124 -22.25 -13.27 0.26
CA GLY A 124 -20.92 -13.77 0.64
C GLY A 124 -19.74 -13.09 -0.09
N GLY A 125 -19.92 -12.72 -1.36
CA GLY A 125 -18.93 -11.96 -2.13
C GLY A 125 -18.74 -10.53 -1.62
N VAL A 126 -19.82 -9.85 -1.23
CA VAL A 126 -19.79 -8.50 -0.65
C VAL A 126 -19.14 -8.52 0.74
N ALA A 127 -19.46 -9.52 1.56
CA ALA A 127 -18.83 -9.72 2.86
C ALA A 127 -17.32 -10.03 2.73
N LEU A 128 -16.91 -10.82 1.73
CA LEU A 128 -15.50 -11.08 1.44
C LEU A 128 -14.78 -9.81 0.98
N ALA A 129 -15.40 -9.04 0.08
CA ALA A 129 -14.86 -7.78 -0.39
C ALA A 129 -14.61 -6.81 0.79
N GLY A 130 -15.59 -6.65 1.69
CA GLY A 130 -15.46 -5.78 2.88
C GLY A 130 -14.36 -6.21 3.84
N VAL A 131 -14.16 -7.51 4.06
CA VAL A 131 -13.03 -8.00 4.88
C VAL A 131 -11.68 -7.73 4.19
N ILE A 132 -11.58 -7.92 2.88
CA ILE A 132 -10.36 -7.67 2.12
C ILE A 132 -9.99 -6.18 2.15
N THR A 133 -10.93 -5.28 1.85
CA THR A 133 -10.67 -3.83 1.96
C THR A 133 -10.37 -3.41 3.39
N GLY A 134 -10.97 -4.05 4.40
CA GLY A 134 -10.64 -3.83 5.81
C GLY A 134 -9.18 -4.16 6.15
N TYR A 135 -8.67 -5.32 5.70
CA TYR A 135 -7.26 -5.68 5.90
C TYR A 135 -6.30 -4.79 5.11
N LEU A 136 -6.63 -4.45 3.86
CA LEU A 136 -5.81 -3.53 3.05
C LEU A 136 -5.74 -2.14 3.71
N GLY A 137 -6.87 -1.62 4.19
CA GLY A 137 -6.92 -0.36 4.93
C GLY A 137 -6.14 -0.42 6.24
N PHE A 138 -6.27 -1.51 7.00
CA PHE A 138 -5.51 -1.72 8.23
C PHE A 138 -3.99 -1.76 7.98
N CYS A 139 -3.54 -2.55 6.99
CA CYS A 139 -2.12 -2.61 6.63
C CYS A 139 -1.58 -1.25 6.17
N PHE A 140 -2.36 -0.50 5.39
CA PHE A 140 -1.98 0.83 4.95
C PHE A 140 -1.84 1.81 6.11
N ILE A 141 -2.83 1.85 7.02
CA ILE A 141 -2.79 2.70 8.22
C ILE A 141 -1.63 2.29 9.14
N PHE A 142 -1.42 0.99 9.33
CA PHE A 142 -0.30 0.49 10.13
C PHE A 142 1.05 0.95 9.58
N LEU A 143 1.27 0.83 8.26
CA LEU A 143 2.48 1.31 7.60
C LEU A 143 2.61 2.83 7.69
N ALA A 144 1.51 3.57 7.53
CA ALA A 144 1.48 5.02 7.66
C ALA A 144 1.84 5.47 9.09
N ILE A 145 1.39 4.77 10.13
CA ILE A 145 1.75 5.05 11.52
C ILE A 145 3.26 4.82 11.74
N LEU A 146 3.81 3.70 11.26
CA LEU A 146 5.24 3.43 11.37
C LEU A 146 6.07 4.52 10.66
N ALA A 147 5.67 4.92 9.45
CA ALA A 147 6.33 6.00 8.73
C ALA A 147 6.23 7.34 9.48
N ALA A 148 5.05 7.66 10.02
CA ALA A 148 4.81 8.88 10.79
C ALA A 148 5.66 8.96 12.07
N LEU A 149 5.92 7.82 12.72
CA LEU A 149 6.81 7.76 13.89
C LEU A 149 8.30 7.78 13.50
N ALA A 150 8.67 7.23 12.35
CA ALA A 150 10.06 7.16 11.89
C ALA A 150 10.61 8.53 11.44
N VAL A 151 9.83 9.34 10.73
CA VAL A 151 10.26 10.66 10.21
C VAL A 151 10.77 11.61 11.30
N PRO A 152 10.05 11.87 12.42
CA PRO A 152 10.55 12.78 13.46
C PRO A 152 11.79 12.22 14.16
N ALA A 153 11.87 10.91 14.39
CA ALA A 153 13.04 10.27 14.99
C ALA A 153 14.29 10.42 14.12
N PHE A 154 14.18 10.14 12.82
CA PHE A 154 15.28 10.32 11.87
C PHE A 154 15.74 11.78 11.78
N ASN A 155 14.79 12.71 11.70
CA ASN A 155 15.08 14.14 11.65
C ASN A 155 15.78 14.64 12.92
N GLN A 156 15.45 14.09 14.09
CA GLN A 156 16.10 14.47 15.35
C GLN A 156 17.56 13.98 15.41
N VAL A 157 17.82 12.74 15.02
CA VAL A 157 19.19 12.17 15.00
C VAL A 157 20.07 12.91 14.00
N ALA A 158 19.54 13.19 12.81
CA ALA A 158 20.30 13.92 11.80
C ALA A 158 20.67 15.34 12.28
N ARG A 159 19.75 16.06 12.93
CA ARG A 159 20.02 17.38 13.51
C ARG A 159 21.12 17.37 14.56
N GLN A 160 21.13 16.38 15.46
CA GLN A 160 22.16 16.26 16.48
C GLN A 160 23.54 16.04 15.85
N SER A 161 23.62 15.18 14.84
CA SER A 161 24.88 14.93 14.12
C SER A 161 25.38 16.16 13.37
N ASP A 162 24.49 16.94 12.75
CA ASP A 162 24.85 18.15 12.04
C ASP A 162 25.34 19.24 13.00
N GLN A 163 24.69 19.42 14.15
CA GLN A 163 25.17 20.32 15.21
C GLN A 163 26.57 19.91 15.70
N MET A 164 26.80 18.62 15.94
CA MET A 164 28.12 18.13 16.36
C MET A 164 29.19 18.40 15.30
N LYS A 165 28.89 18.20 14.00
CA LYS A 165 29.83 18.48 12.91
C LYS A 165 30.18 19.97 12.84
N ALA A 166 29.19 20.84 12.88
CA ALA A 166 29.42 22.28 12.81
C ALA A 166 30.21 22.78 14.05
N MET A 167 29.91 22.25 15.25
CA MET A 167 30.69 22.55 16.46
C MET A 167 32.13 22.03 16.36
N ASN A 168 32.34 20.84 15.81
CA ASN A 168 33.69 20.29 15.63
C ASN A 168 34.49 21.06 14.57
N ASN A 169 33.84 21.51 13.49
CA ASN A 169 34.43 22.40 12.50
C ASN A 169 34.84 23.73 13.14
N ALA A 170 33.95 24.36 13.92
CA ALA A 170 34.26 25.57 14.67
C ALA A 170 35.45 25.37 15.62
N ARG A 171 35.49 24.26 16.37
CA ARG A 171 36.62 23.93 17.24
C ARG A 171 37.92 23.81 16.47
N GLN A 172 37.92 23.16 15.31
CA GLN A 172 39.11 23.06 14.45
C GLN A 172 39.60 24.44 14.02
N ILE A 173 38.70 25.35 13.64
CA ILE A 173 39.05 26.73 13.28
C ILE A 173 39.66 27.45 14.48
N VAL A 174 39.05 27.35 15.68
CA VAL A 174 39.57 28.02 16.88
C VAL A 174 40.93 27.46 17.32
N ILE A 175 41.14 26.15 17.21
CA ILE A 175 42.44 25.53 17.49
C ILE A 175 43.49 26.05 16.50
N ALA A 176 43.14 26.15 15.21
CA ALA A 176 44.02 26.74 14.21
C ALA A 176 44.32 28.21 14.48
N MET A 177 43.34 28.99 14.96
CA MET A 177 43.58 30.38 15.38
C MET A 177 44.56 30.45 16.55
N LYS A 178 44.47 29.55 17.53
CA LYS A 178 45.43 29.49 18.64
C LYS A 178 46.82 29.10 18.17
N GLN A 179 46.92 28.17 17.22
CA GLN A 179 48.19 27.83 16.59
C GLN A 179 48.79 29.05 15.86
N TYR A 180 47.98 29.78 15.09
CA TYR A 180 48.39 31.02 14.43
C TYR A 180 48.90 32.05 15.46
N ALA A 181 48.13 32.29 16.52
CA ALA A 181 48.48 33.26 17.56
C ALA A 181 49.81 32.90 18.25
N ALA A 182 50.08 31.60 18.50
CA ALA A 182 51.34 31.15 19.07
C ALA A 182 52.57 31.51 18.21
N GLU A 183 52.39 31.62 16.89
CA GLU A 183 53.44 31.99 15.93
C GLU A 183 53.48 33.51 15.65
N HIS A 184 52.44 34.25 16.04
CA HIS A 184 52.23 35.68 15.71
C HIS A 184 52.07 36.57 16.96
N GLU A 185 52.91 36.36 17.97
CA GLU A 185 52.96 37.19 19.19
C GLU A 185 51.62 37.25 19.96
N GLY A 186 50.82 36.19 19.89
CA GLY A 186 49.50 36.09 20.51
C GLY A 186 48.38 36.79 19.74
N LYS A 187 48.63 37.35 18.55
CA LYS A 187 47.61 38.05 17.75
C LYS A 187 46.70 37.05 17.04
N ASN A 188 45.39 37.26 17.12
CA ASN A 188 44.44 36.53 16.31
C ASN A 188 44.55 36.94 14.83
N PRO A 189 44.22 36.03 13.89
CA PRO A 189 44.32 36.33 12.46
C PRO A 189 43.39 37.49 12.06
N ALA A 190 43.79 38.31 11.10
CA ALA A 190 42.95 39.41 10.63
C ALA A 190 41.67 38.90 9.93
N THR A 191 41.77 37.77 9.23
CA THR A 191 40.68 37.09 8.55
C THR A 191 40.87 35.58 8.60
N LEU A 192 39.78 34.81 8.53
CA LEU A 192 39.85 33.35 8.52
C LEU A 192 40.64 32.79 7.31
N ASP A 193 40.72 33.52 6.20
CA ASP A 193 41.47 33.11 5.02
C ASP A 193 42.98 32.91 5.29
N VAL A 194 43.55 33.68 6.22
CA VAL A 194 44.98 33.59 6.59
C VAL A 194 45.34 32.20 7.11
N LEU A 195 44.42 31.53 7.81
CA LEU A 195 44.63 30.18 8.32
C LEU A 195 44.85 29.16 7.19
N PHE A 196 44.31 29.41 6.00
CA PHE A 196 44.50 28.57 4.82
C PHE A 196 45.74 28.99 4.03
N ASP A 197 45.98 30.30 3.91
CA ASP A 197 47.13 30.85 3.20
C ASP A 197 48.45 30.39 3.85
N GLU A 198 48.51 30.35 5.18
CA GLU A 198 49.65 29.84 5.94
C GLU A 198 49.64 28.33 6.15
N LYS A 199 48.66 27.63 5.55
CA LYS A 199 48.53 26.16 5.61
C LYS A 199 48.40 25.62 7.03
N ILE A 200 47.83 26.39 7.95
CA ILE A 200 47.44 25.88 9.28
C ILE A 200 46.19 25.01 9.13
N LEU A 201 45.24 25.45 8.30
CA LEU A 201 44.11 24.66 7.83
C LEU A 201 44.29 24.27 6.37
N MET A 202 44.11 22.98 6.08
CA MET A 202 44.31 22.44 4.73
C MET A 202 43.02 22.42 3.90
N ASP A 203 41.87 22.21 4.53
CA ASP A 203 40.60 22.00 3.83
C ASP A 203 39.60 23.12 4.16
N ARG A 204 39.24 23.91 3.13
CA ARG A 204 38.26 25.00 3.23
C ARG A 204 36.85 24.49 3.56
N LYS A 205 36.57 23.19 3.39
CA LYS A 205 35.30 22.58 3.82
C LYS A 205 35.04 22.70 5.31
N VAL A 206 36.06 22.95 6.13
CA VAL A 206 35.86 23.23 7.57
C VAL A 206 35.02 24.51 7.79
N LEU A 207 35.01 25.45 6.84
CA LEU A 207 34.16 26.64 6.90
C LEU A 207 32.70 26.36 6.52
N GLU A 208 32.42 25.21 5.90
CA GLU A 208 31.09 24.86 5.41
C GLU A 208 30.19 24.33 6.54
N PHE A 209 28.90 24.66 6.43
CA PHE A 209 27.88 24.14 7.33
C PHE A 209 27.24 22.87 6.75
N PRO A 210 26.87 21.90 7.60
CA PRO A 210 26.12 20.72 7.16
C PRO A 210 24.80 21.10 6.48
N PRO A 211 24.26 20.27 5.57
CA PRO A 211 23.11 20.62 4.73
C PRO A 211 21.87 21.12 5.49
N GLN A 212 21.58 20.59 6.68
CA GLN A 212 20.40 21.02 7.46
C GLN A 212 20.57 22.38 8.14
N MET A 213 21.80 22.86 8.28
CA MET A 213 22.13 24.20 8.78
C MET A 213 22.55 25.17 7.69
N ASN A 214 22.81 24.68 6.46
CA ASN A 214 23.22 25.52 5.35
C ASN A 214 22.01 26.22 4.71
N VAL A 215 21.60 27.34 5.31
CA VAL A 215 20.58 28.23 4.74
C VAL A 215 21.21 29.29 3.84
N PRO A 216 20.45 29.94 2.93
CA PRO A 216 20.98 31.04 2.13
C PRO A 216 21.58 32.14 3.01
N GLY A 217 22.85 32.47 2.76
CA GLY A 217 23.61 33.43 3.57
C GLY A 217 24.20 32.85 4.88
N GLN A 218 24.15 31.53 5.07
CA GLN A 218 24.86 30.85 6.14
C GLN A 218 26.37 31.01 5.96
N GLY A 219 27.07 31.19 7.09
CA GLY A 219 28.52 31.22 7.13
C GLY A 219 29.00 31.58 8.53
N TRP A 220 30.31 31.67 8.68
CA TRP A 220 30.93 32.17 9.90
C TRP A 220 30.99 33.70 9.87
N GLU A 221 30.60 34.32 10.98
CA GLU A 221 30.89 35.70 11.30
C GLU A 221 32.11 35.70 12.21
N TYR A 222 33.18 36.32 11.73
CA TYR A 222 34.45 36.36 12.42
C TYR A 222 34.57 37.68 13.18
N LEU A 223 34.80 37.59 14.49
CA LEU A 223 34.85 38.71 15.44
C LEU A 223 36.20 38.80 16.15
N GLY A 224 37.12 37.86 15.89
CA GLY A 224 38.43 37.81 16.55
C GLY A 224 39.47 38.76 15.98
N ALA A 225 39.18 39.51 14.91
CA ALA A 225 40.15 40.40 14.27
C ALA A 225 40.56 41.53 15.24
N GLY A 226 41.87 41.72 15.43
CA GLY A 226 42.41 42.74 16.33
C GLY A 226 42.46 42.33 17.82
N HIS A 227 41.96 41.13 18.14
CA HIS A 227 42.06 40.54 19.48
C HIS A 227 43.32 39.67 19.63
N THR A 228 43.67 39.34 20.87
CA THR A 228 44.79 38.45 21.19
C THR A 228 44.33 37.20 21.94
N ASP A 229 45.14 36.16 21.95
CA ASP A 229 44.90 34.95 22.74
C ASP A 229 44.92 35.19 24.26
N THR A 230 45.46 36.33 24.69
CA THR A 230 45.48 36.83 26.07
C THR A 230 44.23 37.61 26.47
N ASP A 231 43.36 37.98 25.52
CA ASP A 231 42.06 38.60 25.82
C ASP A 231 41.17 37.68 26.67
N PRO A 232 40.17 38.23 27.39
CA PRO A 232 39.30 37.45 28.26
C PRO A 232 38.76 36.19 27.58
N GLY A 233 38.90 35.04 28.24
CA GLY A 233 38.56 33.75 27.64
C GLY A 233 37.09 33.63 27.19
N ASN A 234 36.19 34.38 27.82
CA ASN A 234 34.77 34.43 27.46
C ASN A 234 34.46 35.32 26.24
N LEU A 235 35.44 36.07 25.72
CA LEU A 235 35.29 36.90 24.53
C LEU A 235 34.86 36.04 23.34
N VAL A 236 33.79 36.47 22.66
CA VAL A 236 33.27 35.80 21.47
C VAL A 236 34.14 36.19 20.26
N ILE A 237 34.75 35.21 19.62
CA ILE A 237 35.67 35.42 18.49
C ILE A 237 35.09 34.96 17.16
N MET A 238 34.06 34.12 17.18
CA MET A 238 33.39 33.65 15.96
C MET A 238 31.97 33.16 16.27
N THR A 239 31.02 33.47 15.41
CA THR A 239 29.63 33.03 15.50
C THR A 239 29.11 32.52 14.16
N SER A 240 28.02 31.75 14.16
CA SER A 240 27.29 31.44 12.93
C SER A 240 26.38 32.62 12.54
N LYS A 241 26.45 33.09 11.29
CA LYS A 241 25.69 34.26 10.78
C LYS A 241 24.18 34.16 10.86
N LYS A 242 23.61 32.96 10.81
CA LYS A 242 22.18 32.73 10.91
C LYS A 242 21.87 31.70 11.98
N PRO A 243 20.76 31.88 12.71
CA PRO A 243 20.30 30.89 13.65
C PRO A 243 19.79 29.63 12.93
N ASP A 244 19.88 28.51 13.63
CA ASP A 244 19.21 27.28 13.25
C ASP A 244 17.67 27.43 13.34
N ARG A 245 16.94 26.39 12.93
CA ARG A 245 15.46 26.37 13.00
C ARG A 245 14.88 26.60 14.40
N THR A 246 15.69 26.52 15.46
CA THR A 246 15.29 26.72 16.86
C THR A 246 15.71 28.09 17.41
N GLY A 247 16.29 28.96 16.59
CA GLY A 247 16.76 30.29 17.02
C GLY A 247 18.11 30.25 17.72
N LYS A 248 18.92 29.19 17.50
CA LYS A 248 20.22 29.04 18.14
C LYS A 248 21.37 29.24 17.16
N ILE A 249 22.46 29.83 17.64
CA ILE A 249 23.70 30.05 16.90
C ILE A 249 24.85 29.30 17.56
N ILE A 250 25.86 28.97 16.76
CA ILE A 250 27.13 28.44 17.27
C ILE A 250 28.00 29.62 17.66
N VAL A 251 28.55 29.56 18.87
CA VAL A 251 29.41 30.59 19.44
C VAL A 251 30.73 29.96 19.80
N ALA A 252 31.81 30.56 19.34
CA ALA A 252 33.18 30.19 19.67
C ALA A 252 33.85 31.33 20.44
N ARG A 253 34.54 30.98 21.52
CA ARG A 253 35.15 31.95 22.45
C ARG A 253 36.67 31.79 22.49
N ASN A 254 37.35 32.82 22.99
CA ASN A 254 38.81 32.91 23.00
C ASN A 254 39.48 31.80 23.85
N ASP A 255 38.80 31.31 24.89
CA ASP A 255 39.23 30.16 25.68
C ASP A 255 39.27 28.84 24.90
N GLY A 256 38.72 28.79 23.68
CA GLY A 256 38.62 27.59 22.86
C GLY A 256 37.29 26.85 23.00
N SER A 257 36.40 27.33 23.86
CA SER A 257 35.07 26.75 24.02
C SER A 257 34.21 27.06 22.82
N VAL A 258 33.38 26.06 22.44
CA VAL A 258 32.38 26.18 21.39
C VAL A 258 31.07 25.65 21.93
N SER A 259 30.06 26.50 21.93
CA SER A 259 28.72 26.27 22.50
C SER A 259 27.65 26.60 21.46
N VAL A 260 26.44 26.09 21.72
CA VAL A 260 25.24 26.45 20.96
C VAL A 260 24.35 27.27 21.88
N GLU A 261 24.15 28.54 21.54
CA GLU A 261 23.48 29.53 22.38
C GLU A 261 22.29 30.14 21.62
N ARG A 262 21.30 30.70 22.35
CA ARG A 262 20.24 31.47 21.68
C ARG A 262 20.83 32.78 21.19
N GLU A 263 20.45 33.22 19.99
CA GLU A 263 20.98 34.43 19.35
C GLU A 263 20.97 35.67 20.28
N GLY A 264 19.87 35.89 21.01
CA GLY A 264 19.75 37.02 21.94
C GLY A 264 20.49 36.87 23.29
N ALA A 265 21.21 35.77 23.52
CA ALA A 265 21.97 35.53 24.76
C ALA A 265 23.48 35.82 24.63
N VAL A 266 23.92 36.23 23.43
CA VAL A 266 25.35 36.37 23.08
C VAL A 266 25.88 37.81 23.32
N HIS A 267 25.07 38.68 23.93
CA HIS A 267 25.41 40.07 24.28
C HIS A 267 25.77 40.25 25.75
#